data_AF-A1R6K8-F1
#
_entry.id   AF-A1R6K8-F1
#
_cell.length_a   1.000
_cell.length_b   1.000
_cell.length_c   1.000
_cell.angle_alpha   90.00
_cell.angle_beta   90.00
_cell.angle_gamma   90.00
#
_symmetry.space_group_name_H-M   'P 1'
#
loop_
_entity.id
_entity.type
_entity.pdbx_description
1 polymer ?
#
loop_
_entity_poly.entity_id
_entity_poly.type
_entity_poly.pdbx_seq_one_letter_code
_entity_poly.pdbx_strand_id
1 'polypeptide(L)'
;MEILSSILVFFAGLWAGTINAVVGSGTLVTFPVLIALGVTPVVASMSNAMGLVAGTAAGAWGYRRELAGRGRQLMKLLPASLLGGITGAWLLLHLPEKVFHYVAPVLLVLALLMVLFQPKLQAWIRSREQNPEHAIRDRSHGILLVVLVYLAGVYGGYFVAAQGILLVGILGVFLTGTMQNANAMKNILVLGVNMVAAISYLIFAFDRINWLVVLLIAVSSTIGGLVGAKVGRKLSPRVLRAVIFTLGIVALGFMIANLLK
;
A
#
# COMPACT_ATOMS: atom_id res chain seq x y z
N MET A 1 24.83 2.97 -7.33
CA MET A 1 23.61 2.92 -8.16
C MET A 1 23.85 3.83 -9.35
N GLU A 2 23.66 3.37 -10.58
CA GLU A 2 23.89 4.19 -11.77
C GLU A 2 22.89 5.36 -11.86
N ILE A 3 23.27 6.46 -12.51
CA ILE A 3 22.43 7.67 -12.64
C ILE A 3 21.07 7.33 -13.25
N LEU A 4 21.05 6.49 -14.28
CA LEU A 4 19.82 6.03 -14.93
C LEU A 4 18.90 5.27 -13.97
N SER A 5 19.46 4.42 -13.10
CA SER A 5 18.70 3.68 -12.09
C SER A 5 18.05 4.64 -11.09
N SER A 6 18.78 5.66 -10.63
CA SER A 6 18.26 6.68 -9.71
C SER A 6 17.13 7.49 -10.33
N ILE A 7 17.23 7.84 -11.61
CA ILE A 7 16.16 8.52 -12.36
C ILE A 7 14.91 7.65 -12.45
N LEU A 8 15.06 6.36 -12.78
CA LEU A 8 13.95 5.41 -12.85
C LEU A 8 13.25 5.25 -11.49
N VAL A 9 14.01 5.11 -10.40
CA VAL A 9 13.45 5.05 -9.03
C VAL A 9 12.71 6.34 -8.68
N PHE A 10 13.27 7.50 -9.03
CA PHE A 10 12.63 8.79 -8.80
C PHE A 10 11.29 8.91 -9.55
N PHE A 11 11.24 8.58 -10.84
CA PHE A 11 9.99 8.59 -11.59
C PHE A 11 9.00 7.54 -11.08
N ALA A 12 9.46 6.36 -10.69
CA ALA A 12 8.63 5.32 -10.09
C ALA A 12 7.99 5.82 -8.79
N GLY A 13 8.76 6.49 -7.93
CA GLY A 13 8.26 7.08 -6.70
C GLY A 13 7.30 8.25 -6.95
N LEU A 14 7.55 9.09 -7.96
CA LEU A 14 6.64 10.16 -8.39
C LEU A 14 5.28 9.59 -8.82
N TRP A 15 5.29 8.55 -9.66
CA TRP A 15 4.08 7.85 -10.09
C TRP A 15 3.38 7.14 -8.92
N ALA A 16 4.14 6.49 -8.05
CA ALA A 16 3.62 5.85 -6.84
C ALA A 16 2.90 6.86 -5.94
N GLY A 17 3.51 8.02 -5.67
CA GLY A 17 2.87 9.09 -4.92
C GLY A 17 1.58 9.58 -5.56
N THR A 18 1.61 9.81 -6.88
CA THR A 18 0.46 10.25 -7.67
C THR A 18 -0.69 9.23 -7.60
N ILE A 19 -0.39 7.95 -7.82
CA ILE A 19 -1.37 6.86 -7.76
C ILE A 19 -1.90 6.68 -6.34
N ASN A 20 -1.05 6.78 -5.32
CA ASN A 20 -1.47 6.62 -3.94
C ASN A 20 -2.46 7.71 -3.52
N ALA A 21 -2.29 8.94 -4.00
CA ALA A 21 -3.21 10.05 -3.75
C ALA A 21 -4.60 9.85 -4.40
N VAL A 22 -4.67 9.16 -5.55
CA VAL A 22 -5.90 9.01 -6.34
C VAL A 22 -6.63 7.69 -6.03
N VAL A 23 -5.89 6.58 -5.99
CA VAL A 23 -6.42 5.21 -6.02
C VAL A 23 -5.94 4.37 -4.83
N GLY A 24 -4.89 4.82 -4.12
CA GLY A 24 -4.40 4.18 -2.89
C GLY A 24 -3.48 2.97 -3.10
N SER A 25 -2.88 2.81 -4.27
CA SER A 25 -2.11 1.62 -4.70
C SER A 25 -0.69 1.90 -5.18
N GLY A 26 -0.10 3.04 -4.79
CA GLY A 26 1.18 3.52 -5.31
C GLY A 26 2.38 2.57 -5.16
N THR A 27 2.36 1.73 -4.12
CA THR A 27 3.41 0.75 -3.80
C THR A 27 3.67 -0.26 -4.92
N LEU A 28 2.70 -0.45 -5.84
CA LEU A 28 2.78 -1.39 -6.96
C LEU A 28 3.59 -0.88 -8.16
N VAL A 29 4.05 0.37 -8.13
CA VAL A 29 4.94 0.91 -9.16
C VAL A 29 6.39 0.80 -8.72
N THR A 30 6.68 1.21 -7.48
CA THR A 30 8.05 1.26 -6.96
C THR A 30 8.66 -0.12 -6.76
N PHE A 31 7.91 -1.09 -6.24
CA PHE A 31 8.45 -2.44 -6.00
C PHE A 31 8.92 -3.11 -7.30
N PRO A 32 8.09 -3.21 -8.37
CA PRO A 32 8.53 -3.77 -9.65
C PRO A 32 9.77 -3.11 -10.26
N VAL A 33 9.86 -1.78 -10.17
CA VAL A 33 11.02 -1.04 -10.69
C VAL A 33 12.29 -1.41 -9.94
N LEU A 34 12.23 -1.55 -8.61
CA LEU A 34 13.38 -1.97 -7.82
C LEU A 34 13.83 -3.39 -8.16
N ILE A 35 12.90 -4.32 -8.37
CA ILE A 35 13.20 -5.69 -8.82
C ILE A 35 13.88 -5.67 -10.19
N ALA A 36 13.37 -4.88 -11.14
CA ALA A 36 13.94 -4.76 -12.48
C ALA A 36 15.36 -4.16 -12.45
N LEU A 37 15.68 -3.33 -11.46
CA LEU A 37 17.03 -2.79 -11.22
C LEU A 37 17.96 -3.75 -10.47
N GLY A 38 17.52 -5.00 -10.23
CA GLY A 38 18.33 -6.03 -9.58
C GLY A 38 18.38 -5.93 -8.04
N VAL A 39 17.56 -5.09 -7.42
CA VAL A 39 17.45 -5.04 -5.96
C VAL A 39 16.77 -6.32 -5.47
N THR A 40 17.33 -6.96 -4.44
CA THR A 40 16.73 -8.17 -3.89
C THR A 40 15.33 -7.90 -3.35
N PRO A 41 14.38 -8.85 -3.44
CA PRO A 41 12.99 -8.60 -3.05
C PRO A 41 12.81 -8.11 -1.61
N VAL A 42 13.62 -8.63 -0.68
CA VAL A 42 13.60 -8.25 0.74
C VAL A 42 14.04 -6.79 0.92
N VAL A 43 15.19 -6.41 0.36
CA VAL A 43 15.70 -5.03 0.39
C VAL A 43 14.74 -4.06 -0.31
N ALA A 44 14.20 -4.46 -1.47
CA ALA A 44 13.23 -3.67 -2.21
C ALA A 44 11.96 -3.41 -1.39
N SER A 45 11.45 -4.42 -0.67
CA SER A 45 10.29 -4.29 0.20
C SER A 45 10.57 -3.31 1.35
N MET A 46 11.68 -3.51 2.08
CA MET A 46 12.05 -2.67 3.23
C MET A 46 12.30 -1.20 2.83
N SER A 47 13.11 -0.96 1.80
CA SER A 47 13.40 0.41 1.32
C SER A 47 12.15 1.11 0.78
N ASN A 48 11.28 0.39 0.09
CA ASN A 48 10.03 0.96 -0.42
C ASN A 48 9.06 1.31 0.71
N ALA A 49 8.92 0.43 1.71
CA ALA A 49 8.10 0.67 2.90
C ALA A 49 8.49 1.98 3.59
N MET A 50 9.79 2.15 3.85
CA MET A 50 10.34 3.34 4.49
C MET A 50 10.15 4.60 3.65
N GLY A 51 10.47 4.53 2.36
CA GLY A 51 10.34 5.68 1.46
C GLY A 51 8.89 6.18 1.38
N LEU A 52 7.91 5.29 1.42
CA LEU A 52 6.50 5.65 1.30
C LEU A 52 5.87 6.18 2.58
N VAL A 53 6.56 6.15 3.73
CA VAL A 53 6.08 6.78 4.98
C VAL A 53 5.78 8.26 4.73
N ALA A 54 6.69 8.99 4.06
CA ALA A 54 6.50 10.42 3.77
C ALA A 54 5.28 10.66 2.86
N GLY A 55 5.16 9.91 1.76
CA GLY A 55 4.04 10.01 0.82
C GLY A 55 2.68 9.64 1.45
N THR A 56 2.66 8.61 2.32
CA THR A 56 1.44 8.22 3.05
C THR A 56 1.06 9.22 4.13
N ALA A 57 2.04 9.84 4.81
CA ALA A 57 1.81 10.92 5.76
C ALA A 57 1.19 12.15 5.09
N ALA A 58 1.69 12.54 3.91
CA ALA A 58 1.09 13.61 3.11
C ALA A 58 -0.36 13.28 2.71
N GLY A 59 -0.64 12.03 2.32
CA GLY A 59 -2.00 11.56 2.01
C GLY A 59 -2.94 11.57 3.22
N ALA A 60 -2.46 11.13 4.38
CA ALA A 60 -3.19 11.19 5.65
C ALA A 60 -3.54 12.63 6.03
N TRP A 61 -2.59 13.56 5.90
CA TRP A 61 -2.81 14.98 6.15
C TRP A 61 -3.83 15.59 5.18
N GLY A 62 -3.78 15.22 3.90
CA GLY A 62 -4.69 15.70 2.87
C GLY A 62 -6.16 15.32 3.14
N TYR A 63 -6.40 14.10 3.63
CA TYR A 63 -7.74 13.55 3.90
C TYR A 63 -8.23 13.76 5.35
N ARG A 64 -7.58 14.65 6.10
CA ARG A 64 -7.89 14.87 7.52
C ARG A 64 -9.31 15.41 7.77
N ARG A 65 -9.88 16.14 6.80
CA ARG A 65 -11.24 16.71 6.91
C ARG A 65 -12.30 15.62 6.81
N GLU A 66 -12.06 14.64 5.95
CA GLU A 66 -12.92 13.48 5.71
C GLU A 66 -12.88 12.45 6.85
N LEU A 67 -11.88 12.57 7.74
CA LEU A 67 -11.76 11.77 8.96
C LEU A 67 -12.60 12.32 10.13
N ALA A 68 -13.10 13.56 10.03
CA ALA A 68 -13.91 14.18 11.08
C ALA A 68 -15.14 13.32 11.41
N GLY A 69 -15.38 13.08 12.71
CA GLY A 69 -16.48 12.24 13.20
C GLY A 69 -16.20 10.73 13.25
N ARG A 70 -15.05 10.24 12.76
CA ARG A 70 -14.71 8.80 12.77
C ARG A 70 -13.63 8.37 13.76
N GLY A 71 -13.22 9.27 14.66
CA GLY A 71 -12.17 9.02 15.64
C GLY A 71 -12.38 7.73 16.46
N ARG A 72 -13.62 7.46 16.91
CA ARG A 72 -13.93 6.25 17.70
C ARG A 72 -13.75 4.95 16.90
N GLN A 73 -14.11 4.91 15.63
CA GLN A 73 -13.88 3.74 14.77
C GLN A 73 -12.39 3.57 14.49
N LEU A 74 -11.68 4.67 14.18
CA LEU A 74 -10.25 4.65 13.97
C LEU A 74 -9.49 4.13 15.20
N MET A 75 -9.81 4.61 16.40
CA MET A 75 -9.18 4.17 17.65
C MET A 75 -9.40 2.68 17.95
N LYS A 76 -10.47 2.06 17.43
CA LYS A 76 -10.69 0.61 17.54
C LYS A 76 -9.86 -0.19 16.53
N LEU A 77 -9.70 0.32 15.31
CA LEU A 77 -9.05 -0.39 14.20
C LEU A 77 -7.54 -0.16 14.16
N LEU A 78 -7.07 0.98 14.65
CA LEU A 78 -5.66 1.34 14.63
C LEU A 78 -4.79 0.35 15.41
N PRO A 79 -5.12 -0.07 16.65
CA PRO A 79 -4.34 -1.08 17.36
C PRO A 79 -4.24 -2.40 16.60
N ALA A 80 -5.34 -2.85 15.99
CA ALA A 80 -5.35 -4.08 15.20
C ALA A 80 -4.44 -3.96 13.97
N SER A 81 -4.50 -2.83 13.26
CA SER A 81 -3.62 -2.57 12.12
C SER A 81 -2.15 -2.47 12.54
N LEU A 82 -1.84 -1.82 13.66
CA LEU A 82 -0.47 -1.69 14.18
C LEU A 82 0.08 -3.04 14.62
N LEU A 83 -0.67 -3.83 15.39
CA LEU A 83 -0.28 -5.18 15.79
C LEU A 83 -0.08 -6.07 14.56
N GLY A 84 -0.96 -5.97 13.57
CA GLY A 84 -0.78 -6.64 12.29
C GLY A 84 0.53 -6.23 11.62
N GLY A 85 0.81 -4.93 11.54
CA GLY A 85 2.05 -4.39 11.01
C GLY A 85 3.30 -4.91 11.74
N ILE A 86 3.26 -4.99 13.07
CA ILE A 86 4.34 -5.58 13.89
C ILE A 86 4.53 -7.05 13.50
N THR A 87 3.46 -7.83 13.44
CA THR A 87 3.53 -9.25 13.05
C THR A 87 4.09 -9.40 11.63
N GLY A 88 3.62 -8.59 10.67
CA GLY A 88 4.09 -8.61 9.29
C GLY A 88 5.58 -8.25 9.17
N ALA A 89 6.02 -7.19 9.84
CA ALA A 89 7.42 -6.78 9.86
C ALA A 89 8.30 -7.83 10.55
N TRP A 90 7.82 -8.41 11.65
CA TRP A 90 8.50 -9.50 12.33
C TRP A 90 8.67 -10.71 11.41
N LEU A 91 7.62 -11.11 10.68
CA LEU A 91 7.67 -12.17 9.69
C LEU A 91 8.71 -11.86 8.60
N LEU A 92 8.76 -10.62 8.09
CA LEU A 92 9.74 -10.26 7.06
C LEU A 92 11.19 -10.34 7.56
N LEU A 93 11.42 -9.97 8.82
CA LEU A 93 12.74 -9.94 9.44
C LEU A 93 13.26 -11.33 9.85
N HIS A 94 12.36 -12.23 10.27
CA HIS A 94 12.74 -13.53 10.83
C HIS A 94 12.57 -14.71 9.86
N LEU A 95 11.73 -14.58 8.82
CA LEU A 95 11.64 -15.63 7.82
C LEU A 95 12.93 -15.68 6.97
N PRO A 96 13.39 -16.87 6.59
CA PRO A 96 14.51 -16.99 5.66
C PRO A 96 14.22 -16.24 4.36
N GLU A 97 15.21 -15.52 3.81
CA GLU A 97 15.05 -14.76 2.57
C GLU A 97 14.48 -15.62 1.43
N LYS A 98 14.90 -16.90 1.38
CA LYS A 98 14.39 -17.89 0.42
C LYS A 98 12.87 -17.97 0.42
N VAL A 99 12.22 -17.93 1.59
CA VAL A 99 10.75 -17.96 1.68
C VAL A 99 10.15 -16.73 1.02
N PHE A 100 10.71 -15.54 1.27
CA PHE A 100 10.23 -14.31 0.64
C PHE A 100 10.45 -14.34 -0.88
N HIS A 101 11.54 -14.92 -1.37
CA HIS A 101 11.76 -15.11 -2.81
C HIS A 101 10.65 -15.91 -3.50
N TYR A 102 10.09 -16.94 -2.86
CA TYR A 102 8.97 -17.72 -3.41
C TYR A 102 7.59 -17.08 -3.16
N VAL A 103 7.42 -16.40 -2.03
CA VAL A 103 6.14 -15.81 -1.63
C VAL A 103 5.89 -14.48 -2.35
N ALA A 104 6.91 -13.65 -2.54
CA ALA A 104 6.76 -12.32 -3.13
C ALA A 104 6.15 -12.32 -4.56
N PRO A 105 6.48 -13.25 -5.48
CA PRO A 105 5.79 -13.36 -6.77
C PRO A 105 4.29 -13.64 -6.61
N VAL A 106 3.92 -14.54 -5.69
CA VAL A 106 2.51 -14.88 -5.41
C VAL A 106 1.78 -13.66 -4.85
N LEU A 107 2.40 -12.95 -3.90
CA LEU A 107 1.84 -11.71 -3.34
C LEU A 107 1.72 -10.60 -4.39
N LEU A 108 2.66 -10.53 -5.33
CA LEU A 108 2.60 -9.59 -6.45
C LEU A 108 1.44 -9.92 -7.39
N VAL A 109 1.24 -11.19 -7.75
CA VAL A 109 0.08 -11.63 -8.54
C VAL A 109 -1.22 -11.29 -7.82
N LEU A 110 -1.33 -11.61 -6.53
CA LEU A 110 -2.50 -11.26 -5.72
C LEU A 110 -2.75 -9.75 -5.75
N ALA A 111 -1.71 -8.94 -5.58
CA ALA A 111 -1.79 -7.49 -5.61
C ALA A 111 -2.24 -6.95 -6.98
N LEU A 112 -1.78 -7.54 -8.09
CA LEU A 112 -2.21 -7.20 -9.45
C LEU A 112 -3.68 -7.57 -9.70
N LEU A 113 -4.11 -8.74 -9.23
CA LEU A 113 -5.52 -9.13 -9.28
C LEU A 113 -6.39 -8.15 -8.50
N MET A 114 -5.95 -7.72 -7.31
CA MET A 114 -6.67 -6.72 -6.54
C MET A 114 -6.83 -5.40 -7.29
N VAL A 115 -5.80 -4.93 -8.01
CA VAL A 115 -5.91 -3.73 -8.88
C VAL A 115 -6.90 -3.95 -10.02
N LEU A 116 -6.92 -5.14 -10.62
CA LEU A 116 -7.83 -5.47 -11.71
C LEU A 116 -9.30 -5.47 -11.24
N PHE A 117 -9.57 -6.01 -10.06
CA PHE A 117 -10.92 -6.09 -9.47
C PHE A 117 -11.34 -4.83 -8.70
N GLN A 118 -10.39 -3.97 -8.32
CA GLN A 118 -10.64 -2.71 -7.62
C GLN A 118 -11.81 -1.88 -8.18
N PRO A 119 -11.99 -1.70 -9.51
CA PRO A 119 -13.06 -0.87 -10.05
C PRO A 119 -14.44 -1.47 -9.81
N LYS A 120 -14.56 -2.80 -9.92
CA LYS A 120 -15.81 -3.51 -9.64
C LYS A 120 -16.16 -3.42 -8.17
N LEU A 121 -15.15 -3.59 -7.29
CA LEU A 121 -15.30 -3.42 -5.85
C LEU A 121 -15.74 -2.00 -5.49
N GLN A 122 -15.10 -0.98 -6.08
CA GLN A 122 -15.46 0.42 -5.87
C GLN A 122 -16.86 0.76 -6.37
N ALA A 123 -17.28 0.23 -7.52
CA ALA A 123 -18.63 0.42 -8.05
C ALA A 123 -19.68 -0.23 -7.13
N TRP A 124 -19.40 -1.44 -6.65
CA TRP A 124 -20.27 -2.16 -5.73
C TRP A 124 -20.40 -1.43 -4.38
N ILE A 125 -19.31 -0.92 -3.80
CA ILE A 125 -19.34 -0.10 -2.58
C ILE A 125 -20.21 1.16 -2.81
N ARG A 126 -20.03 1.87 -3.93
CA ARG A 126 -20.84 3.06 -4.25
C ARG A 126 -22.32 2.76 -4.42
N SER A 127 -22.68 1.64 -5.04
CA SER A 127 -24.09 1.23 -5.17
C SER A 127 -24.75 0.96 -3.82
N ARG A 128 -23.96 0.52 -2.82
CA ARG A 128 -24.45 0.33 -1.46
C ARG A 128 -24.62 1.62 -0.68
N GLU A 129 -23.75 2.61 -0.91
CA GLU A 129 -23.91 3.95 -0.31
C GLU A 129 -25.25 4.60 -0.67
N GLN A 130 -25.82 4.25 -1.83
CA GLN A 130 -27.09 4.81 -2.32
C GLN A 130 -28.34 4.11 -1.77
N ASN A 131 -28.20 3.00 -1.02
CA ASN A 131 -29.32 2.23 -0.48
C ASN A 131 -29.47 2.39 1.05
N PRO A 132 -30.53 3.08 1.56
CA PRO A 132 -30.71 3.40 2.98
C PRO A 132 -30.81 2.19 3.93
N GLU A 133 -31.29 1.04 3.45
CA GLU A 133 -31.53 -0.14 4.30
C GLU A 133 -30.25 -0.78 4.86
N HIS A 134 -29.08 -0.50 4.29
CA HIS A 134 -27.81 -1.10 4.72
C HIS A 134 -27.17 -0.40 5.93
N ALA A 135 -27.70 0.74 6.37
CA ALA A 135 -27.23 1.45 7.55
C ALA A 135 -27.47 0.68 8.88
N ILE A 136 -28.38 -0.31 8.88
CA ILE A 136 -28.88 -0.98 10.08
C ILE A 136 -27.97 -2.15 10.54
N ARG A 137 -27.00 -2.61 9.71
CA ARG A 137 -26.18 -3.81 9.99
C ARG A 137 -24.91 -3.56 10.84
N ASP A 138 -24.84 -2.40 11.50
CA ASP A 138 -23.65 -1.80 12.14
C ASP A 138 -23.16 -2.51 13.43
N ARG A 139 -23.91 -3.48 13.99
CA ARG A 139 -23.58 -4.06 15.31
C ARG A 139 -23.00 -5.48 15.31
N SER A 140 -23.14 -6.26 14.23
CA SER A 140 -22.85 -7.71 14.28
C SER A 140 -21.46 -8.14 13.78
N HIS A 141 -20.65 -7.24 13.19
CA HIS A 141 -19.40 -7.64 12.51
C HIS A 141 -18.13 -6.96 13.07
N GLY A 142 -18.20 -6.36 14.25
CA GLY A 142 -17.09 -5.59 14.83
C GLY A 142 -15.80 -6.42 14.99
N ILE A 143 -15.90 -7.67 15.45
CA ILE A 143 -14.75 -8.56 15.60
C ILE A 143 -14.18 -8.96 14.24
N LEU A 144 -15.03 -9.34 13.29
CA LEU A 144 -14.60 -9.71 11.94
C LEU A 144 -13.85 -8.56 11.26
N LEU A 145 -14.36 -7.33 11.38
CA LEU A 145 -13.69 -6.14 10.86
C LEU A 145 -12.30 -5.95 11.50
N VAL A 146 -12.20 -6.08 12.82
CA VAL A 146 -10.92 -5.98 13.55
C VAL A 146 -9.93 -7.04 13.07
N VAL A 147 -10.37 -8.29 12.91
CA VAL A 147 -9.54 -9.40 12.40
C VAL A 147 -9.08 -9.13 10.97
N LEU A 148 -9.99 -8.68 10.09
CA LEU A 148 -9.63 -8.36 8.71
C LEU A 148 -8.64 -7.20 8.61
N VAL A 149 -8.80 -6.16 9.44
CA VAL A 149 -7.84 -5.05 9.53
C VAL A 149 -6.50 -5.50 10.11
N TYR A 150 -6.50 -6.41 11.09
CA TYR A 150 -5.27 -7.03 11.58
C TYR A 150 -4.55 -7.78 10.46
N LEU A 151 -5.24 -8.67 9.74
CA LEU A 151 -4.67 -9.41 8.60
C LEU A 151 -4.19 -8.48 7.48
N ALA A 152 -4.90 -7.36 7.26
CA ALA A 152 -4.45 -6.31 6.36
C ALA A 152 -3.14 -5.66 6.81
N GLY A 153 -2.99 -5.46 8.12
CA GLY A 153 -1.75 -5.00 8.75
C GLY A 153 -0.62 -6.02 8.60
N VAL A 154 -0.88 -7.31 8.82
CA VAL A 154 0.11 -8.39 8.61
C VAL A 154 0.61 -8.39 7.18
N TYR A 155 -0.31 -8.36 6.22
CA TYR A 155 0.03 -8.26 4.81
C TYR A 155 0.86 -7.01 4.52
N GLY A 156 0.43 -5.84 5.00
CA GLY A 156 1.14 -4.57 4.78
C GLY A 156 2.52 -4.50 5.41
N GLY A 157 2.70 -5.05 6.61
CA GLY A 157 3.98 -5.11 7.30
C GLY A 157 4.96 -6.12 6.70
N TYR A 158 4.46 -7.16 6.01
CA TYR A 158 5.28 -8.15 5.31
C TYR A 158 5.59 -7.72 3.86
N PHE A 159 4.57 -7.25 3.15
CA PHE A 159 4.60 -6.85 1.75
C PHE A 159 3.64 -5.67 1.49
N VAL A 160 4.20 -4.46 1.45
CA VAL A 160 3.45 -3.19 1.40
C VAL A 160 2.60 -3.01 0.12
N ALA A 161 2.81 -3.84 -0.91
CA ALA A 161 2.12 -3.71 -2.19
C ALA A 161 0.59 -3.85 -2.04
N ALA A 162 -0.23 -3.05 -2.72
CA ALA A 162 -1.71 -3.12 -2.71
C ALA A 162 -2.46 -3.11 -1.36
N GLN A 163 -1.81 -2.96 -0.20
CA GLN A 163 -2.46 -2.95 1.12
C GLN A 163 -3.63 -1.95 1.20
N GLY A 164 -3.48 -0.79 0.56
CA GLY A 164 -4.51 0.22 0.49
C GLY A 164 -5.82 -0.25 -0.17
N ILE A 165 -5.73 -1.07 -1.21
CA ILE A 165 -6.91 -1.63 -1.88
C ILE A 165 -7.62 -2.61 -0.94
N LEU A 166 -6.86 -3.43 -0.21
CA LEU A 166 -7.40 -4.37 0.77
C LEU A 166 -8.22 -3.63 1.83
N LEU A 167 -7.62 -2.59 2.42
CA LEU A 167 -8.27 -1.78 3.45
C LEU A 167 -9.48 -1.02 2.92
N VAL A 168 -9.43 -0.44 1.72
CA VAL A 168 -10.61 0.22 1.12
C VAL A 168 -11.73 -0.79 0.87
N GLY A 169 -11.40 -2.02 0.45
CA GLY A 169 -12.37 -3.09 0.29
C GLY A 169 -13.04 -3.48 1.61
N ILE A 170 -12.23 -3.76 2.64
CA ILE A 170 -12.72 -4.10 3.98
C ILE A 170 -13.57 -2.95 4.53
N LEU A 171 -13.02 -1.74 4.58
CA LEU A 171 -13.72 -0.59 5.16
C LEU A 171 -14.98 -0.24 4.39
N GLY A 172 -14.98 -0.33 3.05
CA GLY A 172 -16.17 -0.05 2.24
C GLY A 172 -17.25 -1.13 2.31
N VAL A 173 -16.90 -2.37 2.67
CA VAL A 173 -17.89 -3.45 2.92
C VAL A 173 -18.52 -3.29 4.31
N PHE A 174 -17.71 -2.94 5.32
CA PHE A 174 -18.09 -3.06 6.72
C PHE A 174 -18.45 -1.73 7.41
N LEU A 175 -17.98 -0.59 6.90
CA LEU A 175 -18.30 0.73 7.46
C LEU A 175 -19.32 1.45 6.58
N THR A 176 -20.26 2.11 7.23
CA THR A 176 -21.20 3.02 6.57
C THR A 176 -20.51 4.32 6.15
N GLY A 177 -21.09 5.04 5.20
CA GLY A 177 -20.65 6.35 4.71
C GLY A 177 -19.75 6.29 3.48
N THR A 178 -19.18 7.45 3.10
CA THR A 178 -18.64 7.59 1.73
C THR A 178 -17.31 6.86 1.54
N MET A 179 -17.01 6.52 0.29
CA MET A 179 -15.72 5.98 -0.13
C MET A 179 -14.56 6.89 0.30
N GLN A 180 -14.78 8.21 0.43
CA GLN A 180 -13.75 9.12 0.90
C GLN A 180 -13.46 9.00 2.39
N ASN A 181 -14.45 8.63 3.20
CA ASN A 181 -14.21 8.29 4.59
C ASN A 181 -13.39 6.99 4.71
N ALA A 182 -13.70 5.98 3.88
CA ALA A 182 -12.93 4.74 3.83
C ALA A 182 -11.47 5.00 3.41
N ASN A 183 -11.25 5.87 2.41
CA ASN A 183 -9.92 6.31 2.00
C ASN A 183 -9.17 7.06 3.11
N ALA A 184 -9.85 7.96 3.82
CA ALA A 184 -9.26 8.70 4.94
C ALA A 184 -8.80 7.76 6.06
N MET A 185 -9.65 6.81 6.46
CA MET A 185 -9.30 5.79 7.46
C MET A 185 -8.15 4.90 6.99
N LYS A 186 -8.21 4.40 5.74
CA LYS A 186 -7.13 3.61 5.13
C LYS A 186 -5.80 4.35 5.15
N ASN A 187 -5.76 5.65 4.87
CA ASN A 187 -4.50 6.39 4.87
C ASN A 187 -3.84 6.42 6.25
N ILE A 188 -4.61 6.57 7.32
CA ILE A 188 -4.08 6.53 8.70
C ILE A 188 -3.61 5.11 9.08
N LEU A 189 -4.41 4.08 8.75
CA LEU A 189 -4.04 2.69 9.06
C LEU A 189 -2.78 2.25 8.31
N VAL A 190 -2.67 2.57 7.02
CA VAL A 190 -1.47 2.29 6.22
C VAL A 190 -0.27 3.08 6.73
N LEU A 191 -0.45 4.36 7.08
CA LEU A 191 0.63 5.15 7.67
C LEU A 191 1.15 4.50 8.96
N GLY A 192 0.24 4.07 9.84
CA GLY A 192 0.61 3.38 11.08
C GLY A 192 1.41 2.09 10.80
N VAL A 193 0.95 1.27 9.88
CA VAL A 193 1.66 0.03 9.48
C VAL A 193 3.03 0.34 8.89
N ASN A 194 3.12 1.31 7.99
CA ASN A 194 4.38 1.70 7.38
C ASN A 194 5.36 2.29 8.39
N MET A 195 4.88 3.06 9.37
CA MET A 195 5.71 3.59 10.46
C MET A 195 6.23 2.46 11.34
N VAL A 196 5.38 1.52 11.74
CA VAL A 196 5.78 0.34 12.50
C VAL A 196 6.84 -0.45 11.73
N ALA A 197 6.56 -0.79 10.47
CA ALA A 197 7.49 -1.52 9.62
C ALA A 197 8.83 -0.77 9.47
N ALA A 198 8.79 0.53 9.17
CA ALA A 198 9.98 1.37 9.06
C ALA A 198 10.81 1.41 10.35
N ILE A 199 10.16 1.56 11.51
CA ILE A 199 10.84 1.54 12.81
C ILE A 199 11.43 0.15 13.08
N SER A 200 10.70 -0.92 12.81
CA SER A 200 11.21 -2.29 12.95
C SER A 200 12.43 -2.53 12.05
N TYR A 201 12.39 -2.12 10.78
CA TYR A 201 13.52 -2.29 9.87
C TYR A 201 14.71 -1.42 10.27
N LEU A 202 14.46 -0.20 10.78
CA LEU A 202 15.50 0.69 11.29
C LEU A 202 16.25 0.07 12.49
N ILE A 203 15.52 -0.56 13.41
CA ILE A 203 16.11 -1.14 14.63
C ILE A 203 16.80 -2.47 14.35
N PHE A 204 16.21 -3.33 13.51
CA PHE A 204 16.62 -4.73 13.39
C PHE A 204 17.31 -5.10 12.06
N ALA A 205 17.32 -4.20 11.06
CA ALA A 205 17.87 -4.48 9.72
C ALA A 205 18.45 -3.23 9.04
N PHE A 206 19.07 -2.33 9.81
CA PHE A 206 19.62 -1.06 9.33
C PHE A 206 20.55 -1.21 8.13
N ASP A 207 21.38 -2.24 8.14
CA ASP A 207 22.40 -2.59 7.14
C ASP A 207 21.80 -3.13 5.84
N ARG A 208 20.56 -3.64 5.88
CA ARG A 208 19.86 -4.22 4.72
C ARG A 208 18.99 -3.18 4.00
N ILE A 209 18.99 -1.93 4.45
CA ILE A 209 18.19 -0.85 3.85
C ILE A 209 19.03 -0.10 2.82
N ASN A 210 18.52 0.00 1.60
CA ASN A 210 19.08 0.92 0.60
C ASN A 210 18.57 2.35 0.85
N TRP A 211 19.37 3.14 1.55
CA TRP A 211 19.06 4.52 1.94
C TRP A 211 18.87 5.47 0.75
N LEU A 212 19.58 5.24 -0.36
CA LEU A 212 19.40 6.04 -1.56
C LEU A 212 18.01 5.80 -2.18
N VAL A 213 17.56 4.55 -2.23
CA VAL A 213 16.19 4.22 -2.66
C VAL A 213 15.16 4.87 -1.73
N VAL A 214 15.36 4.77 -0.41
CA VAL A 214 14.46 5.38 0.59
C VAL A 214 14.32 6.87 0.34
N LEU A 215 15.44 7.59 0.19
CA LEU A 215 15.45 9.03 -0.04
C LEU A 215 14.76 9.40 -1.35
N LEU A 216 15.11 8.70 -2.44
CA LEU A 216 14.52 8.94 -3.75
C LEU A 216 13.01 8.73 -3.75
N ILE A 217 12.54 7.63 -3.16
CA ILE A 217 11.11 7.33 -3.04
C ILE A 217 10.42 8.33 -2.11
N ALA A 218 11.02 8.70 -0.98
CA ALA A 218 10.42 9.66 -0.05
C ALA A 218 10.19 11.02 -0.68
N VAL A 219 11.20 11.57 -1.35
CA VAL A 219 11.12 12.87 -2.03
C VAL A 219 10.14 12.79 -3.19
N SER A 220 10.34 11.84 -4.10
CA SER A 220 9.51 11.74 -5.31
C SER A 220 8.06 11.38 -5.01
N SER A 221 7.77 10.48 -4.07
CA SER A 221 6.39 10.11 -3.70
C SER A 221 5.66 11.23 -2.97
N THR A 222 6.36 12.07 -2.21
CA THR A 222 5.77 13.26 -1.60
C THR A 222 5.39 14.28 -2.68
N ILE A 223 6.31 14.59 -3.60
CA ILE A 223 6.05 15.49 -4.74
C ILE A 223 4.90 14.92 -5.60
N GLY A 224 4.98 13.64 -5.96
CA GLY A 224 3.96 12.93 -6.72
C GLY A 224 2.60 12.93 -6.02
N GLY A 225 2.56 12.77 -4.70
CA GLY A 225 1.33 12.84 -3.92
C GLY A 225 0.68 14.23 -3.97
N LEU A 226 1.47 15.30 -3.84
CA LEU A 226 0.99 16.68 -3.94
C LEU A 226 0.48 17.01 -5.35
N VAL A 227 1.21 16.59 -6.38
CA VAL A 227 0.80 16.75 -7.78
C VAL A 227 -0.45 15.91 -8.05
N GLY A 228 -0.50 14.67 -7.58
CA GLY A 228 -1.63 13.75 -7.71
C GLY A 228 -2.91 14.25 -7.03
N ALA A 229 -2.79 14.95 -5.89
CA ALA A 229 -3.94 15.57 -5.25
C ALA A 229 -4.58 16.67 -6.12
N LYS A 230 -3.79 17.42 -6.89
CA LYS A 230 -4.26 18.49 -7.78
C LYS A 230 -4.65 18.01 -9.18
N VAL A 231 -3.82 17.16 -9.78
CA VAL A 231 -3.87 16.76 -11.20
C VAL A 231 -4.31 15.31 -11.37
N GLY A 232 -4.05 14.45 -10.40
CA GLY A 232 -4.30 13.01 -10.49
C GLY A 232 -5.77 12.64 -10.69
N ARG A 233 -6.71 13.52 -10.30
CA ARG A 233 -8.16 13.36 -10.60
C ARG A 233 -8.48 13.44 -12.11
N LYS A 234 -7.58 14.01 -12.92
CA LYS A 234 -7.70 14.12 -14.38
C LYS A 234 -7.03 12.95 -15.12
N LEU A 235 -6.27 12.09 -14.43
CA LEU A 235 -5.62 10.94 -15.04
C LEU A 235 -6.65 9.83 -15.30
N SER A 236 -6.60 9.26 -16.50
CA SER A 236 -7.46 8.15 -16.86
C SER A 236 -7.19 6.95 -15.94
N PRO A 237 -8.21 6.44 -15.22
CA PRO A 237 -8.06 5.25 -14.38
C PRO A 237 -7.58 4.01 -15.15
N ARG A 238 -7.84 3.96 -16.47
CA ARG A 238 -7.35 2.89 -17.36
C ARG A 238 -5.84 2.96 -17.53
N VAL A 239 -5.28 4.16 -17.72
CA VAL A 239 -3.83 4.36 -17.90
C VAL A 239 -3.09 4.00 -16.61
N LEU A 240 -3.57 4.44 -15.45
CA LEU A 240 -2.96 4.13 -14.16
C LEU A 240 -2.87 2.61 -13.95
N ARG A 241 -3.96 1.89 -14.23
CA ARG A 241 -3.98 0.42 -14.09
C ARG A 241 -3.11 -0.28 -15.12
N ALA A 242 -3.10 0.20 -16.37
CA ALA A 242 -2.23 -0.36 -17.41
C ALA A 242 -0.75 -0.25 -17.02
N VAL A 243 -0.31 0.91 -16.53
CA VAL A 243 1.08 1.11 -16.05
C VAL A 243 1.40 0.15 -14.90
N ILE A 244 0.53 0.06 -13.89
CA ILE A 244 0.72 -0.86 -12.76
C ILE A 244 0.82 -2.31 -13.25
N PHE A 245 -0.06 -2.72 -14.16
CA PHE A 245 -0.11 -4.09 -14.65
C PHE A 245 1.11 -4.44 -15.50
N THR A 246 1.52 -3.56 -16.40
CA THR A 246 2.73 -3.74 -17.22
C THR A 246 3.98 -3.86 -16.36
N LEU A 247 4.19 -2.94 -15.41
CA LEU A 247 5.33 -3.00 -14.49
C LEU A 247 5.30 -4.27 -13.64
N GLY A 248 4.12 -4.64 -13.13
CA GLY A 248 3.93 -5.85 -12.36
C GLY A 248 4.29 -7.12 -13.14
N ILE A 249 3.87 -7.24 -14.41
CA ILE A 249 4.24 -8.37 -15.27
C ILE A 249 5.75 -8.43 -15.51
N VAL A 250 6.38 -7.28 -15.79
CA VAL A 250 7.83 -7.22 -16.01
C VAL A 250 8.57 -7.72 -14.77
N ALA A 251 8.22 -7.22 -13.59
CA ALA A 251 8.83 -7.68 -12.35
C ALA A 251 8.54 -9.15 -12.05
N LEU A 252 7.32 -9.63 -12.32
CA LEU A 252 6.98 -11.04 -12.16
C LEU A 252 7.89 -11.91 -13.04
N GLY A 253 8.13 -11.50 -14.29
CA GLY A 253 9.08 -12.16 -15.19
C GLY A 253 10.49 -12.22 -14.61
N PHE A 254 11.00 -11.10 -14.09
CA PHE A 254 12.31 -11.06 -13.42
C PHE A 254 12.38 -11.95 -12.17
N MET A 255 11.33 -11.96 -11.35
CA MET A 255 11.29 -12.77 -10.14
C MET A 255 11.27 -14.27 -10.47
N ILE A 256 10.46 -14.69 -11.44
CA ILE A 256 10.41 -16.08 -11.89
C ILE A 256 11.74 -16.50 -12.53
N ALA A 257 12.32 -15.64 -13.39
CA ALA A 257 13.62 -15.93 -14.01
C ALA A 257 14.74 -16.12 -12.97
N ASN A 258 14.71 -15.35 -11.88
CA ASN A 258 15.67 -15.50 -10.78
C ASN A 258 15.41 -16.72 -9.88
N LEU A 259 14.18 -17.25 -9.84
CA LEU A 259 13.86 -18.49 -9.12
C LEU A 259 14.27 -19.76 -9.89
N LEU A 260 14.39 -19.66 -11.21
CA LEU A 260 14.75 -20.78 -12.09
C LEU A 260 16.27 -20.93 -12.30
N LYS A 261 17.08 -20.02 -11.72
CA LYS A 261 18.55 -20.08 -11.71
C LYS A 261 19.05 -20.64 -10.38
#